data_AF-A0A7F8QJA9-F1
#
_entry.id   AF-A0A7F8QJA9-F1
#
_cell.length_a   1.000
_cell.length_b   1.000
_cell.length_c   1.000
_cell.angle_alpha   90.00
_cell.angle_beta   90.00
_cell.angle_gamma   90.00
#
_symmetry.space_group_name_H-M   'P 1'
#
loop_
_entity.id
_entity.type
_entity.pdbx_description
1 polymer ?
#
loop_
_entity_poly.entity_id
_entity_poly.type
_entity_poly.pdbx_seq_one_letter_code
_entity_poly.pdbx_strand_id
1 'polypeptide(L)'
;MGGGGSALRVCADHRGGINWLSLSPDGQRLLTGSEDGTARLWSTADGQCCALLQGHESYVTFCQLEDEAAFTCSADHTIRKWDVRTGQCLQVFRGHTSIVNRSVWPGPQGTEV
;
A
#
# COMPACT_ATOMS: atom_id res chain seq x y z
N MET A 1 19.15 -26.64 -21.47
CA MET A 1 18.96 -25.59 -20.44
C MET A 1 17.88 -24.64 -20.93
N GLY A 2 16.63 -24.93 -20.61
CA GLY A 2 15.49 -24.07 -20.95
C GLY A 2 14.94 -23.50 -19.66
N GLY A 3 15.52 -22.40 -19.18
CA GLY A 3 14.96 -21.63 -18.07
C GLY A 3 13.68 -20.96 -18.56
N GLY A 4 12.59 -21.71 -18.58
CA GLY A 4 11.25 -21.16 -18.74
C GLY A 4 10.97 -20.28 -17.53
N GLY A 5 11.32 -19.00 -17.64
CA GLY A 5 10.84 -17.97 -16.73
C GLY A 5 9.35 -17.84 -16.93
N SER A 6 8.58 -18.77 -16.36
CA SER A 6 7.15 -18.63 -16.18
C SER A 6 6.92 -17.28 -15.53
N ALA A 7 6.16 -16.41 -16.19
CA ALA A 7 5.79 -15.12 -15.63
C ALA A 7 5.31 -15.34 -14.19
N LEU A 8 6.03 -14.75 -13.23
CA LEU A 8 5.62 -14.72 -11.83
C LEU A 8 4.22 -14.10 -11.79
N ARG A 9 3.35 -14.72 -10.99
CA ARG A 9 1.92 -14.45 -10.80
C ARG A 9 1.51 -12.99 -11.09
N VAL A 10 0.46 -12.83 -11.90
CA VAL A 10 -0.09 -11.50 -12.26
C VAL A 10 -1.15 -11.07 -11.25
N CYS A 11 -0.94 -9.92 -10.61
CA CYS A 11 -1.92 -9.24 -9.76
C CYS A 11 -2.64 -8.17 -10.61
N ALA A 12 -3.76 -8.52 -11.26
CA ALA A 12 -4.26 -7.80 -12.43
C ALA A 12 -5.38 -6.76 -12.18
N ASP A 13 -5.55 -6.24 -10.97
CA ASP A 13 -6.75 -5.44 -10.66
C ASP A 13 -6.55 -3.92 -10.61
N HIS A 14 -5.31 -3.43 -10.60
CA HIS A 14 -5.05 -2.01 -10.65
C HIS A 14 -5.43 -1.42 -12.02
N ARG A 15 -6.03 -0.24 -12.03
CA ARG A 15 -6.46 0.48 -13.23
C ARG A 15 -5.49 1.60 -13.65
N GLY A 16 -4.32 1.64 -13.03
CA GLY A 16 -3.25 2.61 -13.28
C GLY A 16 -1.88 2.00 -12.98
N GLY A 17 -0.81 2.77 -13.21
CA GLY A 17 0.55 2.35 -12.88
C GLY A 17 0.71 2.08 -11.39
N ILE A 18 1.54 1.10 -11.05
CA ILE A 18 1.92 0.84 -9.66
C ILE A 18 3.12 1.74 -9.34
N ASN A 19 2.96 2.63 -8.36
CA ASN A 19 4.00 3.59 -7.97
C ASN A 19 4.90 3.03 -6.86
N TRP A 20 4.36 2.17 -6.00
CA TRP A 20 5.08 1.67 -4.82
C TRP A 20 4.61 0.28 -4.40
N LEU A 21 5.48 -0.44 -3.71
CA LEU A 21 5.17 -1.73 -3.08
C LEU A 21 5.84 -1.87 -1.70
N SER A 22 5.23 -2.64 -0.81
CA SER A 22 5.76 -2.98 0.51
C SER A 22 5.41 -4.42 0.86
N LEU A 23 6.37 -5.19 1.36
CA LEU A 23 6.14 -6.54 1.89
C LEU A 23 5.91 -6.49 3.39
N SER A 24 5.15 -7.45 3.92
CA SER A 24 5.13 -7.72 5.35
C SER A 24 6.46 -8.33 5.80
N PRO A 25 6.84 -8.22 7.09
CA PRO A 25 8.08 -8.81 7.60
C PRO A 25 8.21 -10.32 7.36
N ASP A 26 7.09 -11.05 7.36
CA ASP A 26 7.00 -12.49 7.08
C ASP A 26 6.95 -12.84 5.57
N GLY A 27 6.90 -11.82 4.70
CA GLY A 27 6.79 -11.96 3.24
C GLY A 27 5.49 -12.59 2.74
N GLN A 28 4.50 -12.83 3.60
CA GLN A 28 3.24 -13.47 3.23
C GLN A 28 2.24 -12.52 2.58
N ARG A 29 2.44 -11.21 2.77
CA ARG A 29 1.56 -10.17 2.25
C ARG A 29 2.36 -9.13 1.48
N LEU A 30 1.78 -8.67 0.39
CA LEU A 30 2.30 -7.59 -0.45
C LEU A 30 1.26 -6.48 -0.48
N LEU A 31 1.67 -5.25 -0.19
CA LEU A 31 0.87 -4.05 -0.39
C LEU A 31 1.39 -3.32 -1.63
N THR A 32 0.48 -2.92 -2.52
CA THR A 32 0.80 -2.10 -3.70
C THR A 32 0.00 -0.81 -3.67
N GLY A 33 0.63 0.31 -4.06
CA GLY A 33 -0.01 1.62 -4.23
C GLY A 33 -0.04 2.01 -5.70
N SER A 34 -1.18 2.51 -6.19
CA SER A 34 -1.44 2.74 -7.62
C SER A 34 -1.87 4.17 -7.95
N GLU A 35 -1.64 4.53 -9.21
CA GLU A 35 -2.16 5.74 -9.83
C GLU A 35 -3.69 5.81 -9.88
N ASP A 36 -4.38 4.67 -9.74
CA ASP A 36 -5.85 4.61 -9.65
C ASP A 36 -6.41 5.13 -8.31
N GLY A 37 -5.56 5.63 -7.42
CA GLY A 37 -5.95 6.15 -6.11
C GLY A 37 -6.28 5.07 -5.09
N THR A 38 -5.93 3.81 -5.37
CA THR A 38 -6.11 2.69 -4.44
C THR A 38 -4.77 2.11 -4.03
N ALA A 39 -4.76 1.54 -2.83
CA ALA A 39 -3.76 0.55 -2.47
C ALA A 39 -4.43 -0.82 -2.30
N ARG A 40 -3.72 -1.90 -2.61
CA ARG A 40 -4.24 -3.27 -2.55
C ARG A 40 -3.29 -4.16 -1.78
N LEU A 41 -3.87 -4.97 -0.90
CA LEU A 41 -3.16 -6.00 -0.17
C LEU A 41 -3.36 -7.33 -0.88
N TRP A 42 -2.27 -8.05 -1.10
CA TRP A 42 -2.22 -9.32 -1.80
C TRP A 42 -1.61 -10.38 -0.91
N SER A 43 -2.13 -11.60 -0.99
CA SER A 43 -1.46 -12.79 -0.46
C SER A 43 -0.39 -13.23 -1.45
N THR A 44 0.85 -13.39 -0.98
CA THR A 44 1.96 -13.80 -1.85
C THR A 44 1.92 -15.29 -2.20
N ALA A 45 1.17 -16.08 -1.43
CA ALA A 45 1.02 -17.52 -1.65
C ALA A 45 0.16 -17.86 -2.88
N ASP A 46 -0.98 -17.17 -3.03
CA ASP A 46 -1.98 -17.44 -4.07
C ASP A 46 -2.18 -16.27 -5.06
N GLY A 47 -1.60 -15.09 -4.77
CA GLY A 47 -1.74 -13.89 -5.59
C GLY A 47 -3.12 -13.24 -5.50
N GLN A 48 -3.96 -13.63 -4.52
CA GLN A 48 -5.30 -13.09 -4.37
C GLN A 48 -5.26 -11.72 -3.67
N CYS A 49 -6.15 -10.82 -4.09
CA CYS A 49 -6.37 -9.54 -3.43
C CYS A 49 -7.13 -9.78 -2.12
N CYS A 50 -6.47 -9.61 -0.98
CA CYS A 50 -7.04 -9.77 0.35
C CYS A 50 -7.82 -8.55 0.82
N ALA A 51 -7.38 -7.35 0.45
CA ALA A 51 -8.03 -6.10 0.84
C ALA A 51 -7.84 -4.99 -0.20
N LEU A 52 -8.88 -4.17 -0.37
CA LEU A 52 -8.86 -2.95 -1.18
C LEU A 52 -8.88 -1.74 -0.23
N LEU A 53 -7.83 -0.92 -0.30
CA LEU A 53 -7.69 0.34 0.45
C LEU A 53 -8.09 1.49 -0.47
N GLN A 54 -9.39 1.78 -0.51
CA GLN A 54 -9.98 2.80 -1.37
C GLN A 54 -10.37 4.03 -0.55
N GLY A 55 -10.05 5.21 -1.08
CA GLY A 55 -10.51 6.47 -0.50
C GLY A 55 -9.63 7.68 -0.79
N HIS A 56 -8.44 7.50 -1.36
CA HIS A 56 -7.67 8.62 -1.87
C HIS A 56 -8.35 9.23 -3.09
N GLU A 57 -8.25 10.55 -3.21
CA GLU A 57 -8.86 11.32 -4.32
C GLU A 57 -7.87 11.52 -5.49
N SER A 58 -6.64 11.04 -5.34
CA SER A 58 -5.57 11.10 -6.33
C SER A 58 -4.60 9.92 -6.15
N TYR A 59 -3.60 9.80 -7.03
CA TYR A 59 -2.67 8.68 -7.07
C TYR A 59 -1.98 8.45 -5.72
N VAL A 60 -1.85 7.16 -5.36
CA VAL A 60 -1.06 6.74 -4.21
C VAL A 60 0.41 6.81 -4.61
N THR A 61 1.18 7.64 -3.91
CA THR A 61 2.61 7.89 -4.17
C THR A 61 3.51 6.95 -3.40
N PHE A 62 3.04 6.49 -2.24
CA PHE A 62 3.80 5.63 -1.33
C PHE A 62 2.86 4.78 -0.48
N CYS A 63 3.29 3.57 -0.14
CA CYS A 63 2.61 2.71 0.80
C CYS A 63 3.60 1.94 1.69
N GLN A 64 3.24 1.73 2.95
CA GLN A 64 4.00 0.94 3.93
C GLN A 64 3.05 -0.04 4.62
N LEU A 65 3.44 -1.31 4.63
CA LEU A 65 2.70 -2.38 5.30
C LEU A 65 3.35 -2.68 6.65
N GLU A 66 2.55 -2.65 7.71
CA GLU A 66 2.87 -3.15 9.04
C GLU A 66 2.07 -4.45 9.29
N ASP A 67 2.18 -5.03 10.49
CA ASP A 67 1.49 -6.29 10.81
C ASP A 67 -0.03 -6.22 10.63
N GLU A 68 -0.68 -5.22 11.22
CA GLU A 68 -2.14 -5.08 11.24
C GLU A 68 -2.62 -3.74 10.66
N ALA A 69 -1.70 -2.92 10.17
CA ALA A 69 -2.01 -1.62 9.60
C ALA A 69 -1.25 -1.38 8.30
N ALA A 70 -1.82 -0.53 7.46
CA ALA A 70 -1.12 0.02 6.31
C ALA A 70 -1.16 1.54 6.38
N PHE A 71 -0.09 2.17 5.90
CA PHE A 71 -0.02 3.61 5.71
C PHE A 71 0.13 3.91 4.23
N THR A 72 -0.61 4.88 3.73
CA THR A 72 -0.52 5.34 2.34
C THR A 72 -0.38 6.85 2.28
N CYS A 73 0.45 7.33 1.36
CA CYS A 73 0.55 8.74 0.99
C CYS A 73 -0.03 8.94 -0.41
N SER A 74 -0.57 10.14 -0.67
CA SER A 74 -1.16 10.45 -1.95
C SER A 74 -0.91 11.90 -2.37
N ALA A 75 -1.07 12.13 -3.67
CA ALA A 75 -1.19 13.46 -4.25
C ALA A 75 -2.47 14.20 -3.88
N ASP A 76 -3.39 13.60 -3.13
CA ASP A 76 -4.51 14.31 -2.50
C ASP A 76 -4.11 15.07 -1.22
N HIS A 77 -2.82 15.13 -0.93
CA HIS A 77 -2.22 15.81 0.22
C HIS A 77 -2.57 15.15 1.57
N THR A 78 -3.05 13.91 1.54
CA THR A 78 -3.37 13.15 2.76
C THR A 78 -2.44 11.96 2.94
N ILE A 79 -2.23 11.63 4.21
CA ILE A 79 -1.72 10.33 4.63
C ILE A 79 -2.90 9.58 5.23
N ARG A 80 -3.05 8.30 4.93
CA ARG A 80 -4.13 7.47 5.49
C ARG A 80 -3.57 6.25 6.17
N LYS A 81 -4.15 5.93 7.34
CA LYS A 81 -3.93 4.69 8.06
C LYS A 81 -5.13 3.77 7.81
N TRP A 82 -4.85 2.52 7.51
CA TRP A 82 -5.84 1.52 7.17
C TRP A 82 -5.72 0.31 8.08
N ASP A 83 -6.85 -0.34 8.33
CA ASP A 83 -6.91 -1.70 8.87
C ASP A 83 -6.76 -2.68 7.70
N VAL A 84 -5.73 -3.53 7.76
CA VAL A 84 -5.39 -4.44 6.64
C VAL A 84 -6.30 -5.65 6.54
N ARG A 85 -7.04 -5.99 7.62
CA ARG A 85 -7.96 -7.13 7.64
C ARG A 85 -9.30 -6.77 7.01
N THR A 86 -9.75 -5.55 7.23
CA THR A 86 -11.06 -5.06 6.81
C THR A 86 -11.00 -4.12 5.60
N GLY A 87 -9.81 -3.55 5.32
CA GLY A 87 -9.63 -2.51 4.32
C GLY A 87 -10.18 -1.14 4.75
N GLN A 88 -10.62 -0.99 6.00
CA GLN A 88 -11.22 0.25 6.48
C GLN A 88 -10.18 1.34 6.71
N CYS A 89 -10.52 2.57 6.34
CA CYS A 89 -9.71 3.75 6.67
C CYS A 89 -9.90 4.08 8.15
N LEU A 90 -8.86 3.88 8.97
CA LEU A 90 -8.86 4.16 10.39
C LEU A 90 -8.63 5.64 10.68
N GLN A 91 -7.76 6.30 9.92
CA GLN A 91 -7.39 7.68 10.17
C GLN A 91 -6.93 8.37 8.88
N VAL A 92 -7.29 9.66 8.75
CA VAL A 92 -6.82 10.54 7.68
C VAL A 92 -6.03 11.67 8.31
N PHE A 93 -4.75 11.76 8.00
CA PHE A 93 -3.88 12.86 8.41
C PHE A 93 -3.93 13.94 7.33
N ARG A 94 -4.38 15.13 7.73
CA ARG A 94 -4.50 16.32 6.89
C ARG A 94 -3.57 17.40 7.44
N GLY A 95 -3.12 18.30 6.57
CA GLY A 95 -2.23 19.40 6.94
C GLY A 95 -1.14 19.67 5.91
N HIS A 96 -0.84 18.69 5.04
CA HIS A 96 0.03 18.93 3.90
C HIS A 96 -0.68 19.83 2.87
N THR A 97 0.05 20.79 2.33
CA THR A 97 -0.45 21.74 1.32
C THR A 97 -0.05 21.36 -0.10
N SER A 98 0.65 20.24 -0.26
CA SER A 98 1.14 19.71 -1.53
C SER A 98 1.19 18.18 -1.45
N ILE A 99 1.55 17.55 -2.57
CA ILE A 99 1.70 16.10 -2.75
C ILE A 99 2.59 15.54 -1.64
N VAL A 100 2.09 14.49 -0.97
CA VAL A 100 2.91 13.74 -0.01
C VAL A 100 3.64 12.65 -0.77
N ASN A 101 4.95 12.78 -0.92
CA ASN A 101 5.74 11.81 -1.71
C ASN A 101 6.07 10.53 -0.93
N ARG A 102 6.32 10.65 0.38
CA ARG A 102 6.67 9.52 1.25
C ARG A 102 6.41 9.91 2.70
N SER A 103 6.01 8.93 3.50
CA SER A 103 6.05 8.99 4.96
C SER A 103 6.94 7.88 5.49
N VAL A 104 7.48 8.04 6.69
CA VAL A 104 8.08 6.94 7.45
C VAL A 104 7.29 6.82 8.74
N TRP A 105 6.68 5.66 8.94
CA TRP A 105 6.11 5.31 10.24
C TRP A 105 7.15 4.50 11.01
N PRO A 106 7.66 4.98 12.16
CA PRO A 106 8.71 4.29 12.90
C PRO A 106 8.16 3.20 13.84
N GLY A 107 6.88 2.85 13.72
CA GLY A 107 6.21 1.90 14.61
C GLY A 107 5.89 2.50 15.99
N PRO A 108 5.14 1.76 16.83
CA PRO A 108 4.79 2.20 18.18
C PRO A 108 5.99 2.33 19.15
N GLN A 109 7.18 1.89 18.76
CA GLN A 109 8.41 2.03 19.55
C GLN A 109 9.32 3.17 19.07
N GLY A 110 8.95 3.85 17.98
CA GLY A 110 9.72 4.96 17.44
C GLY A 110 9.53 6.23 18.25
N THR A 111 10.59 6.70 18.92
CA THR A 111 10.65 8.00 19.56
C THR A 111 10.23 9.10 18.59
N GLU A 112 9.23 9.89 19.01
CA GLU A 112 8.92 11.20 18.43
C GLU A 112 10.21 12.03 18.39
N VAL A 113 10.54 12.58 17.22
CA VAL A 113 11.52 13.66 17.06
C VAL A 113 10.80 14.95 16.74
#